data_AF-A0A226MYV3-F1
#
_entry.id   AF-A0A226MYV3-F1
#
_cell.length_a   1.000
_cell.length_b   1.000
_cell.length_c   1.000
_cell.angle_alpha   90.00
_cell.angle_beta   90.00
_cell.angle_gamma   90.00
#
_symmetry.space_group_name_H-M   'P 1'
#
loop_
_entity.id
_entity.type
_entity.pdbx_description
1 polymer ?
#
loop_
_entity_poly.entity_id
_entity_poly.type
_entity_poly.pdbx_seq_one_letter_code
_entity_poly.pdbx_strand_id
1 'polypeptide(L)' 'MHLQEFVTVLVRDPRTQKEDSWHSYIDYEIFIHVSIKVSLQI' A
#
# COMPACT_ATOMS: atom_id res chain seq x y z
N MET A 1 28.48 -5.81 5.67
CA MET A 1 27.41 -5.33 4.76
C MET A 1 26.10 -5.82 5.32
N HIS A 2 25.18 -4.93 5.68
CA HIS A 2 23.86 -5.31 6.16
C HIS A 2 22.81 -4.89 5.13
N LEU A 3 21.92 -5.82 4.79
CA LEU A 3 20.79 -5.60 3.90
C LEU A 3 19.55 -5.41 4.76
N GLN A 4 18.86 -4.30 4.55
CA GLN A 4 17.55 -4.06 5.16
C GLN A 4 16.51 -3.99 4.06
N GLU A 5 15.53 -4.88 4.16
CA GLU A 5 14.43 -4.98 3.22
C GLU A 5 13.13 -4.65 3.94
N PHE A 6 12.30 -3.82 3.32
CA PHE A 6 10.98 -3.52 3.84
C PHE A 6 9.95 -3.37 2.72
N VAL A 7 8.73 -3.77 3.05
CA VAL A 7 7.55 -3.56 2.23
C VAL A 7 6.63 -2.63 3.00
N THR A 8 6.29 -1.49 2.40
CA THR A 8 5.27 -0.59 2.91
C THR A 8 4.00 -0.80 2.11
N VAL A 9 2.90 -1.09 2.80
CA VAL A 9 1.56 -1.15 2.21
C VAL A 9 0.75 0.00 2.78
N LEU A 10 0.14 0.78 1.90
CA LEU A 10 -0.76 1.88 2.28
C LEU A 10 -2.10 1.65 1.61
N VAL A 11 -3.14 1.43 2.42
CA VAL A 11 -4.53 1.39 1.97
C VAL A 11 -5.13 2.75 2.24
N ARG A 12 -5.70 3.39 1.23
CA ARG A 12 -6.23 4.75 1.34
C ARG A 12 -7.39 4.98 0.40
N ASP A 13 -7.94 6.17 0.53
CA ASP A 13 -8.99 6.72 -0.33
C ASP A 13 -10.20 5.79 -0.47
N PRO A 14 -10.99 5.61 0.61
CA PRO A 14 -12.23 4.86 0.53
C PRO A 14 -13.19 5.57 -0.42
N ARG A 15 -13.70 4.86 -1.42
CA ARG A 15 -14.70 5.40 -2.37
C ARG A 15 -15.92 4.52 -2.38
N THR A 16 -17.09 5.15 -2.27
CA THR A 16 -18.36 4.46 -2.49
C THR A 16 -18.52 4.19 -3.98
N GLN A 17 -18.73 2.92 -4.31
CA GLN A 17 -19.02 2.47 -5.66
C GLN A 17 -20.48 2.08 -5.78
N LYS A 18 -21.08 2.38 -6.94
CA LYS A 18 -22.48 2.07 -7.28
C LYS A 18 -23.49 2.64 -6.27
N GLU A 19 -23.26 3.87 -5.80
CA GLU A 19 -23.93 4.54 -4.65
C GLU A 19 -25.47 4.49 -4.65
N ASP A 20 -26.11 4.37 -5.81
CA ASP A 20 -27.58 4.27 -5.94
C ASP A 20 -28.08 2.84 -6.27
N SER A 21 -27.27 1.83 -5.99
CA SER A 21 -27.62 0.42 -6.20
C SER A 21 -27.73 -0.35 -4.90
N TRP A 22 -28.56 -1.40 -4.89
CA TRP A 22 -28.63 -2.37 -3.80
C TRP A 22 -27.30 -3.12 -3.55
N HIS A 23 -26.36 -2.99 -4.49
CA HIS A 23 -25.04 -3.60 -4.50
C HIS A 23 -23.92 -2.59 -4.30
N SER A 24 -24.19 -1.49 -3.60
CA SER A 24 -23.16 -0.51 -3.24
C SER A 24 -22.07 -1.16 -2.38
N TYR A 25 -20.80 -0.79 -2.61
CA TYR A 25 -19.66 -1.23 -1.79
C TYR A 25 -18.60 -0.12 -1.71
N ILE A 26 -17.68 -0.24 -0.77
CA ILE A 26 -16.53 0.66 -0.65
C ILE A 26 -15.30 -0.06 -1.20
N ASP A 27 -14.64 0.56 -2.16
CA ASP A 27 -13.29 0.16 -2.57
C ASP A 27 -12.23 1.12 -2.04
N TYR A 28 -10.97 0.72 -2.19
CA TYR A 28 -9.80 1.42 -1.69
C TYR A 28 -8.70 1.41 -2.74
N GLU A 29 -7.89 2.45 -2.72
CA GLU A 29 -6.61 2.47 -3.41
C GLU A 29 -5.54 1.82 -2.53
N ILE A 30 -4.75 0.90 -3.10
CA ILE A 30 -3.67 0.21 -2.40
C ILE A 30 -2.35 0.58 -3.07
N PHE A 31 -1.45 1.21 -2.30
CA PHE A 31 -0.08 1.46 -2.70
C PHE A 31 0.84 0.42 -2.07
N ILE A 32 1.75 -0.10 -2.88
CA ILE A 32 2.79 -1.02 -2.46
C ILE A 32 4.13 -0.39 -2.83
N HIS A 33 4.99 -0.21 -1.82
CA HIS A 33 6.34 0.27 -2.00
C HIS A 33 7.32 -0.75 -1.42
N VAL A 34 8.22 -1.25 -2.26
CA VAL A 34 9.26 -2.20 -1.87
C VAL A 34 10.59 -1.45 -1.87
N SER A 35 11.33 -1.54 -0.77
CA SER A 35 12.62 -0.86 -0.63
C SER A 35 13.68 -1.81 -0.10
N ILE A 36 14.85 -1.74 -0.73
CA ILE A 36 16.04 -2.46 -0.35
C ILE A 36 17.10 -1.41 -0.03
N LYS A 37 17.61 -1.43 1.20
CA LYS A 37 18.70 -0.55 1.64
C LYS A 37 19.93 -1.39 1.94
N VAL A 38 21.05 -0.96 1.38
CA VAL A 38 22.37 -1.53 1.66
C VAL A 38 23.11 -0.58 2.60
N SER A 39 23.53 -1.08 3.76
CA SER A 39 24.39 -0.34 4.69
C SER A 39 25.80 -0.92 4.70
N LEU A 40 26.77 -0.08 4.36
CA LEU A 40 28.19 -0.34 4.57
C LEU A 40 28.55 0.16 5.98
N GLN A 41 29.06 -0.73 6.82
CA GLN A 41 29.73 -0.32 8.06
C GLN A 41 31.19 -0.08 7.69
N ILE A 42 31.64 1.17 7.85
CA ILE A 42 33.05 1.56 7.84
C ILE A 42 33.41 1.84 9.30
#